data_AF-A0A7L3ITE7-F1
#
_entry.id   AF-A0A7L3ITE7-F1
#
_cell.length_a   1.000
_cell.length_b   1.000
_cell.length_c   1.000
_cell.angle_alpha   90.00
_cell.angle_beta   90.00
_cell.angle_gamma   90.00
#
_symmetry.space_group_name_H-M   'P 1'
#
loop_
_entity.id
_entity.type
_entity.pdbx_description
1 polymer ?
#
loop_
_entity_poly.entity_id
_entity_poly.type
_entity_poly.pdbx_seq_one_letter_code
_entity_poly.pdbx_strand_id
1 'polypeptide(L)'
;MFQGVYGPRAYIATQGPLPTTVIDFWRMIWEYEVLVVVMACMEFEMGKKKCERYWAEVDGSTLHCGPFSITCEAEEKRNEYAIRTLKVTLNEATRTIHHFHYKNWPDHHVPSSIEPILELVRDIRCYQPDDRVPVCIHCSAGCGRTGVICAIDYTQKLLKDGIVPVNFSVFSLIQEMRTQRPCIVQTKEQYELVYDAVIELFKRQIQVLDAPKDSAASQ
;
A
#
# COMPACT_ATOMS: atom_id res chain seq x y z
N MET A 1 -3.52 -0.46 -13.39
CA MET A 1 -2.29 -1.04 -12.80
C MET A 1 -1.18 -0.03 -12.96
N PHE A 2 -0.21 -0.04 -12.05
CA PHE A 2 0.98 0.81 -12.10
C PHE A 2 2.22 -0.02 -12.34
N GLN A 3 3.13 0.57 -13.10
CA GLN A 3 4.48 0.11 -13.24
C GLN A 3 5.26 0.31 -11.94
N GLY A 4 5.95 -0.74 -11.52
CA GLY A 4 7.00 -0.68 -10.51
C GLY A 4 8.38 -0.59 -11.14
N VAL A 5 9.41 -0.73 -10.32
CA VAL A 5 10.80 -0.56 -10.75
C VAL A 5 11.19 -1.56 -11.85
N TYR A 6 10.73 -2.80 -11.76
CA TYR A 6 11.15 -3.89 -12.66
C TYR A 6 10.06 -4.40 -13.61
N GLY A 7 8.80 -3.98 -13.43
CA GLY A 7 7.71 -4.57 -14.17
C GLY A 7 6.46 -3.70 -14.25
N PRO A 8 5.62 -3.90 -15.28
CA PRO A 8 4.47 -3.03 -15.58
C PRO A 8 3.29 -3.20 -14.61
N ARG A 9 3.34 -4.12 -13.65
CA ARG A 9 2.19 -4.51 -12.80
C ARG A 9 2.57 -4.69 -11.32
N ALA A 10 3.41 -3.82 -10.78
CA ALA A 10 3.77 -3.91 -9.36
C ALA A 10 2.63 -3.47 -8.43
N TYR A 11 1.73 -2.59 -8.90
CA TYR A 11 0.61 -2.12 -8.08
C TYR A 11 -0.73 -2.13 -8.81
N ILE A 12 -1.78 -2.38 -8.05
CA ILE A 12 -3.16 -2.08 -8.43
C ILE A 12 -3.64 -0.92 -7.55
N ALA A 13 -3.70 0.29 -8.10
CA ALA A 13 -4.45 1.37 -7.45
C ALA A 13 -5.92 1.29 -7.86
N THR A 14 -6.80 1.13 -6.88
CA THR A 14 -8.24 1.04 -7.11
C THR A 14 -9.02 1.94 -6.17
N GLN A 15 -10.30 2.17 -6.45
CA GLN A 15 -11.19 2.86 -5.54
C GLN A 15 -11.58 1.95 -4.37
N GLY A 16 -12.03 2.54 -3.26
CA GLY A 16 -12.74 1.82 -2.22
C GLY A 16 -13.97 1.15 -2.83
N PRO A 17 -14.21 -0.15 -2.59
CA PRO A 17 -15.36 -0.84 -3.15
C PRO A 17 -16.68 -0.17 -2.80
N LEU A 18 -17.61 -0.17 -3.75
CA LEU A 18 -19.01 0.21 -3.59
C LEU A 18 -19.83 -1.05 -3.26
N PRO A 19 -21.09 -0.92 -2.79
CA PRO A 19 -21.93 -2.09 -2.49
C PRO A 19 -22.04 -3.06 -3.67
N THR A 20 -22.11 -2.51 -4.88
CA THR A 20 -22.23 -3.24 -6.14
C THR A 20 -20.91 -3.81 -6.66
N THR A 21 -19.76 -3.40 -6.11
CA THR A 21 -18.44 -3.76 -6.64
C THR A 21 -17.56 -4.50 -5.63
N VAL A 22 -18.08 -4.89 -4.46
CA VAL A 22 -17.33 -5.73 -3.50
C VAL A 22 -16.97 -7.07 -4.12
N ILE A 23 -17.88 -7.66 -4.91
CA ILE A 23 -17.61 -8.91 -5.62
C ILE A 23 -16.51 -8.74 -6.68
N ASP A 24 -16.54 -7.65 -7.43
CA ASP A 24 -15.51 -7.36 -8.45
C ASP A 24 -14.15 -7.07 -7.82
N PHE A 25 -14.13 -6.44 -6.64
CA PHE A 25 -12.90 -6.28 -5.86
C PHE A 25 -12.30 -7.64 -5.51
N TRP A 26 -13.09 -8.57 -4.96
CA TRP A 26 -12.59 -9.92 -4.64
C TRP A 26 -12.20 -10.74 -5.86
N ARG A 27 -12.94 -10.61 -6.98
CA ARG A 27 -12.54 -11.20 -8.27
C ARG A 27 -11.17 -10.70 -8.71
N MET A 28 -10.92 -9.40 -8.64
CA MET A 28 -9.64 -8.79 -8.97
C MET A 28 -8.51 -9.29 -8.05
N ILE A 29 -8.71 -9.28 -6.73
CA ILE A 29 -7.73 -9.80 -5.77
C ILE A 29 -7.37 -11.26 -6.08
N TRP A 30 -8.36 -12.08 -6.41
CA TRP A 30 -8.16 -13.49 -6.72
C TRP A 30 -7.47 -13.71 -8.08
N GLU A 31 -7.95 -13.07 -9.14
CA GLU A 31 -7.43 -13.24 -10.50
C GLU A 31 -5.97 -12.79 -10.62
N TYR A 32 -5.61 -11.68 -9.97
CA TYR A 32 -4.25 -11.15 -9.99
C TYR A 32 -3.34 -11.70 -8.89
N GLU A 33 -3.80 -12.71 -8.14
CA GLU A 33 -3.04 -13.37 -7.07
C GLU A 33 -2.44 -12.38 -6.05
N VAL A 34 -3.19 -11.31 -5.75
CA VAL A 34 -2.75 -10.27 -4.81
C VAL A 34 -2.54 -10.91 -3.45
N LEU A 35 -1.37 -10.68 -2.85
CA LEU A 35 -1.05 -11.12 -1.49
C LEU A 35 -1.33 -10.01 -0.46
N VAL A 36 -1.00 -8.76 -0.81
CA VAL A 36 -1.10 -7.60 0.09
C VAL A 36 -2.15 -6.61 -0.42
N VAL A 37 -3.06 -6.23 0.48
CA VAL A 37 -4.04 -5.17 0.28
C VAL A 37 -3.77 -4.05 1.27
N VAL A 38 -3.67 -2.81 0.79
CA VAL A 38 -3.45 -1.61 1.61
C VAL A 38 -4.65 -0.68 1.48
N MET A 39 -5.38 -0.53 2.59
CA MET A 39 -6.52 0.36 2.75
C MET A 39 -6.08 1.61 3.52
N ALA A 40 -6.10 2.77 2.84
CA ALA A 40 -5.67 4.06 3.37
C ALA A 40 -6.83 5.03 3.59
N CYS A 41 -8.00 4.52 4.01
CA CYS A 41 -9.13 5.34 4.44
C CYS A 41 -9.96 4.58 5.47
N MET A 42 -10.70 5.31 6.30
CA MET A 42 -11.73 4.71 7.16
C MET A 42 -12.97 4.34 6.33
N GLU A 43 -13.83 3.45 6.83
CA GLU A 43 -15.14 3.17 6.20
C GLU A 43 -16.00 4.44 6.10
N PHE A 44 -15.95 5.26 7.14
CA PHE A 44 -16.65 6.53 7.24
C PHE A 44 -15.67 7.64 7.64
N GLU A 45 -15.71 8.75 6.91
CA GLU A 45 -14.92 9.95 7.19
C GLU A 45 -15.84 11.16 7.07
N MET A 46 -15.83 12.05 8.06
CA MET A 46 -16.71 13.23 8.11
C MET A 46 -18.19 12.90 7.86
N GLY A 47 -18.67 11.77 8.41
CA GLY A 47 -20.05 11.31 8.27
C GLY A 47 -20.42 10.75 6.89
N LYS A 48 -19.45 10.66 5.95
CA LYS A 48 -19.66 10.11 4.61
C LYS A 48 -19.01 8.75 4.49
N LYS A 49 -19.72 7.80 3.88
CA LYS A 49 -19.16 6.48 3.55
C LYS A 49 -18.12 6.61 2.44
N LYS A 50 -16.93 6.06 2.67
CA LYS A 50 -15.76 6.17 1.78
C LYS A 50 -15.41 4.85 1.10
N CYS A 51 -15.72 3.75 1.77
CA CYS A 51 -15.43 2.39 1.34
C CYS A 51 -16.46 1.45 1.95
N GLU A 52 -16.97 0.50 1.18
CA GLU A 52 -17.70 -0.62 1.73
C GLU A 52 -16.78 -1.57 2.49
N ARG A 53 -17.32 -2.18 3.54
CA ARG A 53 -16.62 -3.23 4.26
C ARG A 53 -16.57 -4.48 3.40
N TYR A 54 -15.37 -4.87 2.99
CA TYR A 54 -15.12 -6.07 2.20
C TYR A 54 -14.34 -7.14 2.97
N TRP A 55 -13.97 -6.90 4.23
CA TRP A 55 -13.24 -7.83 5.10
C TRP A 55 -14.10 -8.34 6.26
N ALA A 56 -13.66 -9.44 6.88
CA ALA A 56 -14.16 -9.93 8.16
C ALA A 56 -13.29 -9.45 9.32
N GLU A 57 -13.84 -9.39 10.53
CA GLU A 57 -13.08 -9.09 11.76
C GLU A 57 -12.71 -10.40 12.47
N VAL A 58 -11.71 -10.34 13.35
CA VAL A 58 -11.35 -11.47 14.22
C VAL A 58 -12.55 -11.86 15.09
N ASP A 59 -12.81 -13.16 15.22
CA ASP A 59 -14.00 -13.73 15.89
C ASP A 59 -15.35 -13.27 15.31
N GLY A 60 -15.33 -12.59 14.16
CA GLY A 60 -16.52 -12.18 13.42
C GLY A 60 -17.12 -13.32 12.60
N SER A 61 -18.33 -13.10 12.09
CA SER A 61 -18.93 -14.02 11.13
C SER A 61 -18.16 -14.00 9.80
N THR A 62 -18.19 -15.14 9.10
CA THR A 62 -17.68 -15.22 7.72
C THR A 62 -18.42 -14.21 6.85
N LEU A 63 -17.67 -13.37 6.14
CA LEU A 63 -18.23 -12.48 5.14
C LEU A 63 -18.38 -13.25 3.83
N HIS A 64 -19.61 -13.37 3.34
CA HIS A 64 -19.89 -13.97 2.03
C HIS A 64 -20.10 -12.87 0.98
N CYS A 65 -19.38 -12.98 -0.13
CA CYS A 65 -19.53 -12.08 -1.27
C CYS A 65 -19.54 -12.88 -2.57
N GLY A 66 -20.73 -13.16 -3.09
CA GLY A 66 -20.87 -14.09 -4.22
C GLY A 66 -20.26 -15.46 -3.87
N PRO A 67 -19.35 -16.01 -4.69
CA PRO A 67 -18.71 -17.29 -4.42
C PRO A 67 -17.53 -17.21 -3.43
N PHE A 68 -17.18 -16.01 -2.96
CA PHE A 68 -16.08 -15.81 -2.01
C PHE A 68 -16.58 -15.91 -0.56
N SER A 69 -15.83 -16.63 0.26
CA SER A 69 -15.98 -16.64 1.72
C SER A 69 -14.72 -16.06 2.35
N ILE A 70 -14.89 -15.04 3.20
CA ILE A 70 -13.77 -14.31 3.82
C ILE A 70 -13.87 -14.43 5.34
N THR A 71 -12.80 -14.90 5.98
CA THR A 71 -12.64 -14.92 7.43
C THR A 71 -11.36 -14.17 7.82
N CYS A 72 -11.25 -13.78 9.09
CA CYS A 72 -10.07 -13.13 9.63
C CYS A 72 -9.46 -14.02 10.72
N GLU A 73 -8.23 -14.46 10.50
CA GLU A 73 -7.50 -15.36 11.40
C GLU A 73 -6.82 -14.59 12.54
N ALA A 74 -6.29 -13.41 12.24
CA ALA A 74 -5.59 -12.57 13.21
C ALA A 74 -5.64 -11.09 12.82
N GLU A 75 -5.56 -10.20 13.81
CA GLU A 75 -5.30 -8.77 13.62
C GLU A 75 -4.10 -8.35 14.50
N GLU A 76 -3.04 -7.89 13.85
CA GLU A 76 -1.91 -7.26 14.51
C GLU A 76 -2.10 -5.74 14.53
N LYS A 77 -1.98 -5.13 15.71
CA LYS A 77 -2.03 -3.67 15.85
C LYS A 77 -0.62 -3.10 15.74
N ARG A 78 -0.48 -2.06 14.93
CA ARG A 78 0.66 -1.12 14.92
C ARG A 78 0.17 0.22 15.46
N ASN A 79 1.01 1.25 15.40
CA ASN A 79 0.67 2.57 15.94
C ASN A 79 -0.50 3.22 15.16
N GLU A 80 -0.33 3.46 13.85
CA GLU A 80 -1.33 4.17 13.01
C GLU A 80 -2.15 3.26 12.09
N TYR A 81 -1.82 1.97 12.04
CA TYR A 81 -2.47 0.98 11.18
C TYR A 81 -2.59 -0.38 11.86
N ALA A 82 -3.42 -1.25 11.29
CA ALA A 82 -3.54 -2.65 11.69
C ALA A 82 -3.31 -3.57 10.49
N ILE A 83 -2.84 -4.78 10.73
CA ILE A 83 -2.63 -5.81 9.72
C ILE A 83 -3.55 -6.97 10.04
N ARG A 84 -4.49 -7.27 9.15
CA ARG A 84 -5.34 -8.46 9.25
C ARG A 84 -4.80 -9.58 8.38
N THR A 85 -4.80 -10.80 8.91
CA THR A 85 -4.55 -12.01 8.14
C THR A 85 -5.89 -12.60 7.73
N LEU A 86 -6.31 -12.32 6.49
CA LEU A 86 -7.59 -12.80 5.95
C LEU A 86 -7.39 -14.14 5.27
N LYS A 87 -8.34 -15.06 5.46
CA LYS A 87 -8.47 -16.27 4.63
C LYS A 87 -9.62 -16.06 3.66
N VAL A 88 -9.34 -16.18 2.37
CA VAL A 88 -10.31 -16.02 1.29
C VAL A 88 -10.45 -17.37 0.60
N THR A 89 -11.66 -17.91 0.58
CA THR A 89 -11.97 -19.20 -0.05
C THR A 89 -12.83 -18.99 -1.30
N LEU A 90 -12.43 -19.63 -2.40
CA LEU A 90 -13.20 -19.74 -3.64
C LEU A 90 -13.08 -21.18 -4.17
N ASN A 91 -14.20 -21.87 -4.37
CA ASN A 91 -14.25 -23.24 -4.93
C ASN A 91 -13.22 -24.18 -4.30
N GLU A 92 -13.25 -24.31 -2.97
CA GLU A 92 -12.35 -25.17 -2.15
C GLU A 92 -10.90 -24.71 -2.02
N ALA A 93 -10.42 -23.79 -2.87
CA ALA A 93 -9.12 -23.17 -2.69
C ALA A 93 -9.19 -22.04 -1.66
N THR A 94 -8.26 -22.03 -0.70
CA THR A 94 -8.12 -20.94 0.29
C THR A 94 -6.78 -20.24 0.10
N ARG A 95 -6.80 -18.91 0.04
CA ARG A 95 -5.61 -18.06 0.00
C ARG A 95 -5.55 -17.16 1.22
N THR A 96 -4.33 -16.83 1.64
CA THR A 96 -4.09 -15.85 2.70
C THR A 96 -3.85 -14.49 2.07
N ILE A 97 -4.51 -13.45 2.59
CA ILE A 97 -4.36 -12.06 2.18
C ILE A 97 -3.97 -11.23 3.41
N HIS A 98 -2.89 -10.45 3.31
CA HIS A 98 -2.48 -9.52 4.34
C HIS A 98 -3.10 -8.15 4.07
N HIS A 99 -4.08 -7.78 4.88
CA HIS A 99 -4.85 -6.54 4.76
C HIS A 99 -4.34 -5.49 5.74
N PHE A 100 -3.59 -4.53 5.22
CA PHE A 100 -3.11 -3.38 5.96
C PHE A 100 -4.18 -2.29 5.94
N HIS A 101 -4.64 -1.86 7.11
CA HIS A 101 -5.64 -0.80 7.25
C HIS A 101 -5.04 0.36 8.03
N TYR A 102 -4.65 1.42 7.32
CA TYR A 102 -4.17 2.66 7.90
C TYR A 102 -5.34 3.54 8.33
N LYS A 103 -5.59 3.62 9.64
CA LYS A 103 -6.84 4.15 10.22
C LYS A 103 -6.77 5.66 10.45
N ASN A 104 -5.58 6.21 10.65
CA ASN A 104 -5.39 7.59 11.10
C ASN A 104 -4.82 8.51 10.00
N TRP A 105 -5.20 8.29 8.73
CA TRP A 105 -4.87 9.24 7.66
C TRP A 105 -6.04 10.22 7.46
N PRO A 106 -5.92 11.49 7.88
CA PRO A 106 -7.02 12.44 7.79
C PRO A 106 -7.42 12.71 6.34
N ASP A 107 -8.73 12.76 6.07
CA ASP A 107 -9.25 13.03 4.73
C ASP A 107 -8.87 14.46 4.30
N HIS A 108 -8.39 14.59 3.05
CA HIS A 108 -7.85 15.83 2.47
C HIS A 108 -6.68 16.51 3.20
N HIS A 109 -6.07 15.84 4.18
CA HIS A 109 -4.88 16.34 4.89
C HIS A 109 -3.77 15.27 4.86
N VAL A 110 -2.64 15.59 5.50
CA VAL A 110 -1.50 14.68 5.67
C VAL A 110 -1.32 14.33 7.16
N PRO A 111 -0.76 13.15 7.49
CA PRO A 111 -0.43 12.84 8.88
C PRO A 111 0.59 13.84 9.44
N SER A 112 0.58 14.05 10.76
CA SER A 112 1.50 14.96 11.44
C SER A 112 2.97 14.47 11.46
N SER A 113 3.19 13.21 11.11
CA SER A 113 4.50 12.58 11.02
C SER A 113 4.57 11.65 9.81
N ILE A 114 5.74 11.58 9.18
CA ILE A 114 6.02 10.68 8.06
C ILE A 114 6.36 9.25 8.52
N GLU A 115 6.79 9.08 9.78
CA GLU A 115 7.30 7.80 10.29
C GLU A 115 6.31 6.64 10.08
N PRO A 116 5.02 6.78 10.43
CA PRO A 116 4.10 5.65 10.35
C PRO A 116 3.83 5.21 8.90
N ILE A 117 3.97 6.12 7.92
CA ILE A 117 3.89 5.78 6.49
C ILE A 117 5.15 5.02 6.06
N LEU A 118 6.34 5.46 6.51
CA LEU A 118 7.59 4.75 6.21
C LEU A 118 7.61 3.36 6.85
N GLU A 119 7.09 3.22 8.08
CA GLU A 119 6.88 1.93 8.73
C GLU A 119 5.89 1.06 7.96
N LEU A 120 4.75 1.61 7.52
CA LEU A 120 3.77 0.90 6.69
C LEU A 120 4.43 0.33 5.44
N VAL A 121 5.15 1.14 4.68
CA VAL A 121 5.83 0.71 3.44
C VAL A 121 6.88 -0.35 3.72
N ARG A 122 7.66 -0.19 4.80
CA ARG A 122 8.61 -1.22 5.23
C ARG A 122 7.89 -2.54 5.54
N ASP A 123 6.83 -2.50 6.31
CA ASP A 123 6.09 -3.70 6.72
C ASP A 123 5.42 -4.36 5.50
N ILE A 124 4.83 -3.61 4.56
CA ILE A 124 4.33 -4.14 3.27
C ILE A 124 5.41 -5.01 2.59
N ARG A 125 6.65 -4.52 2.54
CA ARG A 125 7.77 -5.22 1.90
C ARG A 125 8.40 -6.34 2.74
N CYS A 126 8.10 -6.42 4.04
CA CYS A 126 8.39 -7.62 4.83
C CYS A 126 7.47 -8.78 4.44
N TYR A 127 6.20 -8.49 4.11
CA TYR A 127 5.22 -9.50 3.68
C TYR A 127 5.31 -9.82 2.19
N GLN A 128 5.69 -8.84 1.36
CA GLN A 128 5.89 -9.02 -0.07
C GLN A 128 7.20 -8.38 -0.56
N PRO A 129 8.34 -9.09 -0.46
CA PRO A 129 9.67 -8.55 -0.78
C PRO A 129 9.90 -8.20 -2.26
N ASP A 130 9.15 -8.81 -3.18
CA ASP A 130 9.29 -8.64 -4.62
C ASP A 130 7.97 -8.21 -5.31
N ASP A 131 8.05 -7.93 -6.61
CA ASP A 131 6.94 -7.47 -7.45
C ASP A 131 6.38 -8.58 -8.36
N ARG A 132 6.50 -9.87 -7.97
CA ARG A 132 5.97 -10.99 -8.77
C ARG A 132 4.45 -10.93 -8.93
N VAL A 133 3.75 -10.49 -7.88
CA VAL A 133 2.32 -10.23 -7.86
C VAL A 133 2.08 -8.77 -7.45
N PRO A 134 0.98 -8.13 -7.89
CA PRO A 134 0.72 -6.74 -7.54
C PRO A 134 0.36 -6.56 -6.07
N VAL A 135 0.80 -5.45 -5.47
CA VAL A 135 0.22 -4.92 -4.23
C VAL A 135 -1.04 -4.12 -4.59
N CYS A 136 -2.18 -4.46 -3.99
CA CYS A 136 -3.41 -3.68 -4.18
C CYS A 136 -3.47 -2.55 -3.15
N ILE A 137 -3.53 -1.30 -3.61
CA ILE A 137 -3.55 -0.11 -2.75
C ILE A 137 -4.81 0.69 -3.09
N HIS A 138 -5.60 1.05 -2.08
CA HIS A 138 -6.78 1.86 -2.27
C HIS A 138 -7.01 2.84 -1.11
N CYS A 139 -7.83 3.85 -1.37
CA CYS A 139 -8.45 4.70 -0.36
C CYS A 139 -9.94 4.77 -0.69
N SER A 140 -10.52 5.96 -0.80
CA SER A 140 -11.87 6.13 -1.36
C SER A 140 -11.85 6.22 -2.89
N ALA A 141 -11.20 7.24 -3.48
CA ALA A 141 -11.11 7.39 -4.94
C ALA A 141 -9.96 6.58 -5.58
N GLY A 142 -9.02 6.08 -4.77
CA GLY A 142 -7.83 5.39 -5.27
C GLY A 142 -6.78 6.30 -5.90
N CYS A 143 -6.76 7.59 -5.54
CA CYS A 143 -5.92 8.59 -6.20
C CYS A 143 -4.95 9.28 -5.22
N GLY A 144 -5.43 10.06 -4.25
CA GLY A 144 -4.58 10.86 -3.36
C GLY A 144 -3.66 10.03 -2.46
N ARG A 145 -4.20 9.53 -1.35
CA ARG A 145 -3.47 8.70 -0.36
C ARG A 145 -2.82 7.45 -0.99
N THR A 146 -3.55 6.81 -1.90
CA THR A 146 -3.06 5.70 -2.71
C THR A 146 -1.78 6.06 -3.48
N GLY A 147 -1.79 7.20 -4.16
CA GLY A 147 -0.65 7.70 -4.92
C GLY A 147 0.57 8.00 -4.05
N VAL A 148 0.35 8.58 -2.86
CA VAL A 148 1.43 8.84 -1.89
C VAL A 148 2.13 7.54 -1.50
N ILE A 149 1.37 6.50 -1.15
CA ILE A 149 1.93 5.20 -0.77
C ILE A 149 2.70 4.58 -1.93
N CYS A 150 2.13 4.56 -3.15
CA CYS A 150 2.82 4.05 -4.34
C CYS A 150 4.14 4.78 -4.60
N ALA A 151 4.16 6.11 -4.51
CA ALA A 151 5.35 6.93 -4.78
C ALA A 151 6.48 6.69 -3.78
N ILE A 152 6.13 6.58 -2.49
CA ILE A 152 7.08 6.31 -1.41
C ILE A 152 7.65 4.89 -1.56
N ASP A 153 6.79 3.88 -1.76
CA ASP A 153 7.23 2.49 -1.94
C ASP A 153 8.13 2.31 -3.17
N TYR A 154 7.75 2.90 -4.31
CA TYR A 154 8.56 2.89 -5.53
C TYR A 154 9.94 3.50 -5.29
N THR A 155 9.99 4.66 -4.61
CA THR A 155 11.26 5.35 -4.33
C THR A 155 12.11 4.56 -3.34
N GLN A 156 11.51 3.95 -2.31
CA GLN A 156 12.21 3.09 -1.37
C GLN A 156 12.83 1.89 -2.07
N LYS A 157 12.15 1.31 -3.06
CA LYS A 157 12.68 0.21 -3.87
C LYS A 157 13.91 0.67 -4.68
N LEU A 158 13.82 1.80 -5.39
CA LEU A 158 14.97 2.38 -6.11
C LEU A 158 16.20 2.59 -5.20
N LEU A 159 15.98 3.11 -3.99
CA LEU A 159 17.03 3.34 -3.00
C LEU A 159 17.65 2.04 -2.51
N LYS A 160 16.83 1.06 -2.10
CA LYS A 160 17.30 -0.24 -1.61
C LYS A 160 18.10 -1.01 -2.67
N ASP A 161 17.71 -0.89 -3.92
CA ASP A 161 18.36 -1.58 -5.04
C ASP A 161 19.55 -0.79 -5.60
N GLY A 162 19.82 0.43 -5.13
CA GLY A 162 20.95 1.24 -5.56
C GLY A 162 20.85 1.74 -7.02
N ILE A 163 19.63 1.89 -7.55
CA ILE A 163 19.36 2.24 -8.95
C ILE A 163 18.59 3.56 -9.09
N VAL A 164 18.72 4.44 -8.10
CA VAL A 164 18.19 5.80 -8.20
C VAL A 164 18.86 6.52 -9.39
N PRO A 165 18.08 7.04 -10.36
CA PRO A 165 18.65 7.73 -11.51
C PRO A 165 19.28 9.06 -11.10
N VAL A 166 20.33 9.49 -11.82
CA VAL A 166 21.06 10.74 -11.54
C VAL A 166 20.15 11.97 -11.57
N ASN A 167 19.14 11.96 -12.44
CA ASN A 167 18.13 13.01 -12.57
C ASN A 167 16.83 12.69 -11.81
N PHE A 168 16.90 11.90 -10.74
CA PHE A 168 15.73 11.55 -9.93
C PHE A 168 14.98 12.83 -9.49
N SER A 169 13.67 12.83 -9.71
CA SER A 169 12.80 13.96 -9.44
C SER A 169 11.42 13.46 -9.02
N VAL A 170 10.98 13.86 -7.82
CA VAL A 170 9.62 13.57 -7.34
C VAL A 170 8.57 14.15 -8.29
N PHE A 171 8.82 15.31 -8.90
CA PHE A 171 7.94 15.88 -9.92
C PHE A 171 7.75 14.94 -11.11
N SER A 172 8.88 14.45 -11.67
CA SER A 172 8.84 13.55 -12.83
C SER A 172 8.18 12.22 -12.46
N LEU A 173 8.45 11.70 -11.26
CA LEU A 173 7.81 10.49 -10.73
C LEU A 173 6.29 10.63 -10.66
N ILE A 174 5.78 11.70 -10.04
CA ILE A 174 4.33 11.90 -9.89
C ILE A 174 3.69 12.22 -11.25
N GLN A 175 4.37 12.96 -12.12
CA GLN A 175 3.90 13.21 -13.49
C GLN A 175 3.72 11.89 -14.25
N GLU A 176 4.70 10.98 -14.17
CA GLU A 176 4.63 9.66 -14.79
C GLU A 176 3.51 8.80 -14.19
N MET A 177 3.38 8.75 -12.86
CA MET A 177 2.30 8.00 -12.23
C MET A 177 0.90 8.51 -12.64
N ARG A 178 0.77 9.81 -12.94
CA ARG A 178 -0.48 10.40 -13.44
C ARG A 178 -0.83 10.01 -14.87
N THR A 179 0.13 9.54 -15.68
CA THR A 179 -0.18 8.97 -17.02
C THR A 179 -0.86 7.61 -16.91
N GLN A 180 -0.63 6.90 -15.80
CA GLN A 180 -1.11 5.54 -15.55
C GLN A 180 -2.44 5.51 -14.78
N ARG A 181 -2.69 6.52 -13.93
CA ARG A 181 -3.99 6.75 -13.30
C ARG A 181 -4.22 8.24 -13.06
N PRO A 182 -5.39 8.76 -13.45
CA PRO A 182 -5.69 10.18 -13.29
C PRO A 182 -5.68 10.59 -11.81
N CYS A 183 -5.21 11.82 -11.58
CA CYS A 183 -5.25 12.49 -10.28
C CYS A 183 -4.46 11.80 -9.16
N ILE A 184 -3.48 10.93 -9.46
CA ILE A 184 -2.55 10.42 -8.45
C ILE A 184 -1.85 11.56 -7.73
N VAL A 185 -1.85 11.50 -6.39
CA VAL A 185 -1.47 12.60 -5.48
C VAL A 185 -2.32 13.85 -5.79
N GLN A 186 -3.41 14.04 -5.04
CA GLN A 186 -4.48 14.98 -5.43
C GLN A 186 -4.26 16.41 -4.92
N THR A 187 -3.63 16.57 -3.77
CA THR A 187 -3.47 17.87 -3.12
C THR A 187 -2.00 18.27 -3.02
N LYS A 188 -1.76 19.56 -2.80
CA LYS A 188 -0.41 20.10 -2.59
C LYS A 188 0.24 19.48 -1.36
N GLU A 189 -0.52 19.33 -0.28
CA GLU A 189 -0.05 18.79 0.99
C GLU A 189 0.39 17.33 0.82
N GLN A 190 -0.37 16.53 0.06
CA GLN A 190 0.02 15.16 -0.28
C GLN A 190 1.31 15.12 -1.10
N TYR A 191 1.53 16.09 -1.98
CA TYR A 191 2.76 16.20 -2.75
C TYR A 191 3.95 16.58 -1.86
N GLU A 192 3.78 17.54 -0.95
CA GLU A 192 4.78 17.89 0.08
C GLU A 192 5.13 16.69 0.95
N LEU A 193 4.14 15.90 1.38
CA LEU A 193 4.35 14.67 2.13
C LEU A 193 5.20 13.65 1.37
N VAL A 194 5.01 13.50 0.06
CA VAL A 194 5.88 12.63 -0.76
C VAL A 194 7.32 13.17 -0.74
N TYR A 195 7.53 14.48 -0.86
CA TYR A 195 8.87 15.06 -0.76
C TYR A 195 9.52 14.78 0.59
N ASP A 196 8.82 15.04 1.69
CA ASP A 196 9.35 14.87 3.04
C ASP A 196 9.73 13.40 3.30
N ALA A 197 8.85 12.47 2.92
CA ALA A 197 9.10 11.04 3.02
C ALA A 197 10.29 10.59 2.16
N VAL A 198 10.39 11.09 0.92
CA VAL A 198 11.51 10.77 0.02
C VAL A 198 12.83 11.34 0.55
N ILE A 199 12.87 12.58 1.01
CA ILE A 199 14.07 13.18 1.63
C ILE A 199 14.54 12.33 2.81
N GLU A 200 13.60 11.90 3.66
CA GLU A 200 13.91 11.05 4.81
C GLU A 200 14.44 9.67 4.39
N LEU A 201 13.86 9.05 3.36
CA LEU A 201 14.37 7.79 2.81
C LEU A 201 15.80 7.93 2.27
N PHE A 202 16.13 9.03 1.59
CA PHE A 202 17.50 9.30 1.13
C PHE A 202 18.46 9.47 2.31
N LYS A 203 18.08 10.22 3.37
CA LYS A 203 18.88 10.37 4.58
C LYS A 203 19.18 9.02 5.23
N ARG A 204 18.17 8.15 5.37
CA ARG A 204 18.35 6.78 5.91
C ARG A 204 19.28 5.96 5.04
N GLN A 205 19.15 6.05 3.72
CA GLN A 205 20.02 5.31 2.81
C GLN A 205 21.47 5.79 2.88
N ILE A 206 21.72 7.09 3.02
CA ILE A 206 23.05 7.65 3.24
C ILE A 206 23.66 7.10 4.54
N GLN A 207 22.91 7.09 5.64
CA GLN A 207 23.36 6.51 6.91
C GLN A 207 23.72 5.02 6.79
N VAL A 208 22.96 4.25 6.01
CA VAL A 208 23.26 2.83 5.72
C VAL A 208 24.56 2.69 4.91
N LEU A 209 24.83 3.60 3.98
CA LEU A 209 26.06 3.60 3.18
C LEU A 209 27.30 4.06 3.98
N ASP A 210 27.11 4.99 4.91
CA ASP A 210 28.16 5.53 5.79
C ASP A 210 28.46 4.63 6.99
N ALA A 211 27.54 3.71 7.32
CA ALA A 211 27.78 2.73 8.38
C ALA A 211 29.05 1.92 8.07
N PRO A 212 29.96 1.72 9.05
CA PRO A 212 31.12 0.87 8.85
C PRO A 212 30.64 -0.49 8.36
N LYS A 213 31.17 -0.96 7.23
CA LYS A 213 31.00 -2.36 6.84
C LYS A 213 31.69 -3.18 7.94
N ASP A 214 30.91 -3.68 8.90
CA ASP A 214 31.44 -4.56 9.92
C ASP A 214 32.27 -5.65 9.23
N SER A 215 33.48 -5.81 9.75
CA SER A 215 34.57 -6.66 9.30
C SER A 215 34.17 -8.14 9.22
N ALA A 216 33.40 -8.51 8.20
CA ALA A 216 33.08 -9.88 7.85
C ALA A 216 33.97 -10.34 6.69
N ALA A 217 35.30 -10.37 6.93
CA ALA A 217 36.26 -11.15 6.16
C ALA A 217 37.63 -11.19 6.86
N SER A 218 37.70 -11.71 8.10
CA SER A 218 38.92 -12.35 8.64
C SER A 218 38.67 -12.97 10.02
N GLN A 219 38.28 -14.24 10.04
CA GLN A 219 38.97 -15.36 10.70
C GLN A 219 38.11 -16.63 10.63
#